data_AF-A0A534MYY2-F1
#
_entry.id   AF-A0A534MYY2-F1
#
_cell.length_a   1.000
_cell.length_b   1.000
_cell.length_c   1.000
_cell.angle_alpha   90.00
_cell.angle_beta   90.00
_cell.angle_gamma   90.00
#
_symmetry.space_group_name_H-M   'P 1'
#
loop_
_entity.id
_entity.type
_entity.pdbx_description
1 polymer ?
#
loop_
_entity_poly.entity_id
_entity_poly.type
_entity_poly.pdbx_seq_one_letter_code
_entity_poly.pdbx_strand_id
1 'polypeptide(L)'
;MAEEAPDRLLLLELARESFRQQVAKRVRPLARSFVERWMNCELWLYPSVVQRHGNELHSYKAVVLETLRKTSLDEMLSICRATRPDLSDLWAKAAARTKLQKEIEKAIEAVEAA
;
A
#
# COMPACT_ATOMS: atom_id res chain seq x y z
N MET A 1 -32.85 2.86 -10.79
CA MET A 1 -32.29 3.15 -9.46
C MET A 1 -31.19 2.13 -9.20
N ALA A 2 -29.94 2.61 -9.12
CA ALA A 2 -28.80 2.03 -8.40
C ALA A 2 -28.64 0.49 -8.36
N GLU A 3 -28.10 -0.11 -9.42
CA GLU A 3 -27.43 -1.42 -9.37
C GLU A 3 -25.88 -1.30 -9.33
N GLU A 4 -25.35 -0.09 -9.15
CA GLU A 4 -23.90 0.17 -9.03
C GLU A 4 -23.30 -0.13 -7.64
N ALA A 5 -24.13 -0.57 -6.68
CA ALA A 5 -23.74 -0.66 -5.27
C ALA A 5 -23.04 -1.99 -4.84
N PRO A 6 -23.45 -3.19 -5.27
CA PRO A 6 -22.85 -4.43 -4.77
C PRO A 6 -21.53 -4.78 -5.48
N ASP A 7 -21.46 -4.62 -6.81
CA ASP A 7 -20.27 -4.93 -7.60
C ASP A 7 -19.08 -4.04 -7.22
N ARG A 8 -19.35 -2.74 -6.99
CA ARG A 8 -18.32 -1.79 -6.53
C ARG A 8 -17.79 -2.15 -5.15
N LEU A 9 -18.66 -2.54 -4.22
CA LEU A 9 -18.25 -2.98 -2.88
C LEU A 9 -17.42 -4.26 -2.95
N LEU A 10 -17.82 -5.23 -3.77
CA LEU A 10 -17.06 -6.45 -4.01
C LEU A 10 -15.67 -6.17 -4.59
N LEU A 11 -15.59 -5.29 -5.60
CA LEU A 11 -14.33 -4.87 -6.22
C LEU A 11 -13.40 -4.16 -5.22
N LEU A 12 -13.95 -3.35 -4.31
CA LEU A 12 -13.18 -2.69 -3.25
C LEU A 12 -12.63 -3.69 -2.23
N GLU A 13 -13.42 -4.68 -1.83
CA GLU A 13 -12.97 -5.73 -0.91
C GLU A 13 -11.89 -6.61 -1.56
N LEU A 14 -12.06 -6.98 -2.84
CA LEU A 14 -11.04 -7.70 -3.61
C LEU A 14 -9.77 -6.87 -3.79
N ALA A 15 -9.89 -5.56 -4.06
CA ALA A 15 -8.76 -4.66 -4.19
C ALA A 15 -8.00 -4.53 -2.86
N ARG A 16 -8.71 -4.41 -1.74
CA ARG A 16 -8.13 -4.41 -0.40
C ARG A 16 -7.39 -5.70 -0.09
N GLU A 17 -8.03 -6.85 -0.31
CA GLU A 17 -7.40 -8.14 -0.07
C GLU A 17 -6.16 -8.35 -0.94
N SER A 18 -6.27 -8.02 -2.23
CA SER A 18 -5.15 -8.06 -3.17
C SER A 18 -4.00 -7.14 -2.71
N PHE A 19 -4.32 -5.94 -2.25
CA PHE A 19 -3.35 -4.99 -1.72
C PHE A 19 -2.64 -5.56 -0.49
N ARG A 20 -3.38 -6.13 0.48
CA ARG A 20 -2.80 -6.79 1.67
C ARG A 20 -1.84 -7.92 1.28
N GLN A 21 -2.23 -8.77 0.33
CA GLN A 21 -1.38 -9.86 -0.14
C GLN A 21 -0.10 -9.34 -0.84
N GLN A 22 -0.21 -8.27 -1.63
CA GLN A 22 0.95 -7.66 -2.28
C GLN A 22 1.91 -7.05 -1.26
N VAL A 23 1.40 -6.40 -0.21
CA VAL A 23 2.21 -5.90 0.90
C VAL A 23 2.96 -7.05 1.56
N ALA A 24 2.27 -8.13 1.92
CA ALA A 24 2.89 -9.30 2.53
C ALA A 24 3.95 -9.94 1.61
N LYS A 25 3.65 -10.12 0.32
CA LYS A 25 4.61 -10.65 -0.68
C LYS A 25 5.87 -9.79 -0.79
N ARG A 26 5.74 -8.47 -0.76
CA ARG A 26 6.87 -7.55 -0.83
C ARG A 26 7.67 -7.48 0.46
N VAL A 27 7.02 -7.52 1.61
CA VAL A 27 7.66 -7.44 2.94
C VAL A 27 8.40 -8.73 3.29
N ARG A 28 7.86 -9.90 2.90
CA ARG A 28 8.44 -11.21 3.21
C ARG A 28 9.94 -11.31 2.87
N PRO A 29 10.45 -10.89 1.70
CA PRO A 29 11.89 -10.97 1.38
C PRO A 29 12.73 -9.78 1.88
N LEU A 30 12.17 -8.76 2.54
CA LEU A 30 12.95 -7.55 2.87
C LEU A 30 14.01 -7.82 3.93
N ALA A 31 15.25 -7.39 3.66
CA ALA A 31 16.29 -7.35 4.67
C ALA A 31 16.03 -6.23 5.68
N ARG A 32 16.52 -6.38 6.91
CA ARG A 32 16.44 -5.35 7.96
C ARG A 32 16.99 -4.01 7.47
N SER A 33 18.16 -4.02 6.85
CA SER A 33 18.82 -2.84 6.28
C SER A 33 17.97 -2.11 5.23
N PHE A 34 17.16 -2.84 4.47
CA PHE A 34 16.23 -2.24 3.53
C PHE A 34 15.13 -1.47 4.26
N VAL A 35 14.55 -2.06 5.30
CA VAL A 35 13.49 -1.42 6.10
C VAL A 35 14.02 -0.17 6.82
N GLU A 36 15.26 -0.21 7.31
CA GLU A 36 15.93 0.95 7.91
C GLU A 36 16.12 2.09 6.89
N ARG A 37 16.66 1.80 5.71
CA ARG A 37 16.81 2.77 4.62
C ARG A 37 15.47 3.32 4.12
N TRP A 38 14.46 2.46 4.05
CA TRP A 38 13.10 2.86 3.71
C TRP A 38 12.54 3.85 4.73
N MET A 39 12.66 3.57 6.03
CA MET A 39 12.24 4.51 7.09
C MET A 39 13.00 5.84 7.03
N ASN A 40 14.26 5.83 6.61
CA ASN A 40 15.07 7.03 6.39
C ASN A 40 14.71 7.80 5.11
N CYS A 41 13.63 7.42 4.42
CA CYS A 41 13.19 8.03 3.15
C CYS A 41 14.18 7.87 1.98
N GLU A 42 15.18 6.99 2.09
CA GLU A 42 16.15 6.71 1.02
C GLU A 42 15.53 5.85 -0.10
N LEU A 43 14.42 5.17 0.19
CA LEU A 43 13.74 4.25 -0.74
C LEU A 43 12.25 4.55 -0.81
N TRP A 44 11.65 4.36 -1.99
CA TRP A 44 10.22 4.54 -2.27
C TRP A 44 9.69 3.32 -3.01
N LEU A 45 8.56 2.78 -2.59
CA LEU A 45 7.97 1.55 -3.12
C LEU A 45 6.86 1.82 -4.15
N TYR A 46 6.20 2.97 -4.05
CA TYR A 46 5.10 3.35 -4.95
C TYR A 46 5.50 3.64 -6.42
N PRO A 47 6.68 4.21 -6.77
CA PRO A 47 6.97 4.59 -8.15
C PRO A 47 7.00 3.37 -9.08
N SER A 48 7.56 2.26 -8.61
CA SER A 48 7.62 0.99 -9.34
C SER A 48 6.27 0.31 -9.49
N VAL A 49 5.28 0.63 -8.64
CA VAL A 49 3.90 0.10 -8.77
C VAL A 49 3.17 0.86 -9.86
N VAL A 50 3.23 2.19 -9.83
CA VAL A 50 2.51 3.04 -10.79
C VAL A 50 3.02 2.83 -12.21
N GLN A 51 4.34 2.76 -12.38
CA GLN A 51 4.93 2.48 -13.70
C GLN A 51 4.57 1.10 -14.26
N ARG A 52 4.43 0.09 -13.39
CA ARG A 52 4.20 -1.29 -13.83
C ARG A 52 2.74 -1.58 -14.16
N HIS A 53 1.81 -0.81 -13.60
CA HIS A 53 0.37 -1.02 -13.71
C HIS A 53 -0.36 0.17 -14.34
N GLY A 54 0.33 0.99 -15.13
CA GLY A 54 -0.23 2.23 -15.70
C GLY A 54 -1.53 2.03 -16.48
N ASN A 55 -1.64 0.93 -17.23
CA ASN A 55 -2.85 0.61 -17.99
C ASN A 55 -4.01 0.22 -17.07
N GLU A 56 -3.77 -0.62 -16.06
CA GLU A 56 -4.79 -1.02 -15.09
C GLU A 56 -5.23 0.16 -14.21
N LEU A 57 -4.31 1.08 -13.89
CA LEU A 57 -4.61 2.30 -13.17
C LEU A 57 -5.58 3.20 -13.95
N HIS A 58 -5.48 3.25 -15.28
CA HIS A 58 -6.41 4.02 -16.10
C HIS A 58 -7.85 3.47 -16.00
N SER A 59 -8.02 2.15 -16.08
CA SER A 59 -9.34 1.51 -16.02
C SER A 59 -9.97 1.49 -14.63
N TYR A 60 -9.16 1.38 -13.57
CA TYR A 60 -9.64 1.19 -12.20
C TYR A 60 -9.26 2.34 -11.25
N LYS A 61 -8.90 3.52 -11.80
CA LYS A 61 -8.41 4.70 -11.05
C LYS A 61 -9.24 4.99 -9.80
N ALA A 62 -10.56 5.04 -9.95
CA ALA A 62 -11.47 5.36 -8.85
C ALA A 62 -11.44 4.31 -7.72
N VAL A 63 -11.37 3.03 -8.06
CA VAL A 63 -11.29 1.92 -7.09
C VAL A 63 -9.93 1.94 -6.39
N VAL A 64 -8.85 2.20 -7.13
CA VAL A 64 -7.49 2.28 -6.59
C VAL A 64 -7.34 3.46 -5.63
N LEU A 65 -7.79 4.66 -6.03
CA LEU A 65 -7.74 5.85 -5.16
C LEU A 65 -8.58 5.66 -3.91
N GLU A 66 -9.78 5.08 -4.04
CA GLU A 66 -10.63 4.81 -2.87
C GLU A 66 -10.00 3.76 -1.95
N THR A 67 -9.36 2.74 -2.51
CA THR A 67 -8.63 1.73 -1.73
C THR A 67 -7.47 2.37 -0.98
N LEU A 68 -6.63 3.17 -1.64
CA LEU A 68 -5.50 3.86 -1.01
C LEU A 68 -5.97 4.82 0.10
N ARG A 69 -7.03 5.60 -0.14
CA ARG A 69 -7.60 6.54 0.85
C ARG A 69 -8.25 5.85 2.04
N LYS A 70 -8.87 4.68 1.84
CA LYS A 70 -9.52 3.91 2.91
C LYS A 70 -8.58 2.91 3.59
N THR A 71 -7.35 2.77 3.13
CA THR A 71 -6.38 1.85 3.73
C THR A 71 -5.89 2.42 5.06
N SER A 72 -6.09 1.66 6.14
CA SER A 72 -5.57 2.04 7.45
C SER A 72 -4.06 1.76 7.54
N LEU A 73 -3.29 2.77 7.93
CA LEU A 73 -1.87 2.62 8.23
C LEU A 73 -1.61 1.57 9.30
N ASP A 74 -2.50 1.47 10.28
CA ASP A 74 -2.36 0.51 11.38
C ASP A 74 -2.54 -0.93 10.88
N GLU A 75 -3.51 -1.15 10.00
CA GLU A 75 -3.75 -2.44 9.36
C GLU A 75 -2.55 -2.88 8.52
N MET A 76 -1.99 -1.96 7.73
CA MET A 76 -0.77 -2.23 6.95
C MET A 76 0.44 -2.57 7.83
N LEU A 77 0.66 -1.79 8.90
CA LEU A 77 1.75 -2.06 9.84
C LEU A 77 1.54 -3.39 10.56
N SER A 78 0.29 -3.74 10.88
CA SER A 78 -0.07 -5.04 11.45
C SER A 78 0.30 -6.18 10.50
N ILE A 79 0.00 -6.05 9.20
CA ILE A 79 0.42 -7.02 8.18
C ILE A 79 1.94 -7.13 8.10
N CYS A 80 2.66 -6.01 8.14
CA CYS A 80 4.13 -6.01 8.15
C CYS A 80 4.70 -6.77 9.35
N ARG A 81 4.16 -6.52 10.55
CA ARG A 81 4.56 -7.21 11.80
C ARG A 81 4.22 -8.70 11.76
N ALA A 82 3.03 -9.06 11.28
CA ALA A 82 2.62 -10.46 11.17
C ALA A 82 3.45 -11.23 10.12
N THR A 83 3.81 -10.57 9.02
CA THR A 83 4.59 -11.18 7.94
C THR A 83 6.07 -11.34 8.31
N ARG A 84 6.64 -10.38 9.04
CA ARG A 84 8.04 -10.37 9.48
C ARG A 84 8.12 -9.94 10.95
N PRO A 85 7.80 -10.84 11.89
CA PRO A 85 7.85 -10.53 13.32
C PRO A 85 9.28 -10.19 13.79
N ASP A 86 10.29 -10.72 13.10
CA ASP A 86 11.71 -10.42 13.29
C ASP A 86 12.08 -8.95 13.04
N LEU A 87 11.24 -8.19 12.33
CA LEU A 87 11.41 -6.75 12.09
C LEU A 87 10.39 -5.90 12.87
N SER A 88 9.65 -6.48 13.81
CA SER A 88 8.58 -5.79 14.53
C SER A 88 9.07 -4.56 15.28
N ASP A 89 10.32 -4.54 15.75
CA ASP A 89 10.91 -3.38 16.40
C ASP A 89 11.02 -2.18 15.45
N LEU A 90 11.28 -2.42 14.17
CA LEU A 90 11.33 -1.37 13.15
C LEU A 90 9.93 -0.89 12.78
N TRP A 91 8.98 -1.79 12.61
CA TRP A 91 7.58 -1.47 12.30
C TRP A 91 6.82 -0.78 13.45
N ALA A 92 7.35 -0.86 14.68
CA ALA A 92 6.82 -0.15 15.84
C ALA A 92 7.31 1.30 15.93
N LYS A 93 8.37 1.68 15.20
CA LYS A 93 8.89 3.06 15.23
C LYS A 93 7.91 4.03 14.57
N ALA A 94 7.80 5.23 15.12
CA ALA A 94 7.03 6.31 14.52
C ALA A 94 7.48 6.61 13.07
N ALA A 95 8.78 6.48 12.79
CA ALA A 95 9.35 6.63 11.46
C ALA A 95 8.72 5.69 10.41
N ALA A 96 8.41 4.44 10.76
CA ALA A 96 7.75 3.50 9.86
C ALA A 96 6.33 3.97 9.50
N ARG A 97 5.57 4.46 10.49
CA ARG A 97 4.23 5.02 10.27
C ARG A 97 4.28 6.27 9.40
N THR A 98 5.18 7.21 9.71
CA THR A 98 5.35 8.44 8.94
C THR A 98 5.78 8.16 7.50
N LYS A 99 6.70 7.22 7.31
CA LYS A 99 7.12 6.83 5.96
C LYS A 99 5.98 6.17 5.19
N LEU A 100 5.23 5.26 5.83
CA LEU A 100 4.10 4.59 5.20
C LEU A 100 3.02 5.61 4.77
N GLN A 101 2.74 6.60 5.61
CA GLN A 101 1.82 7.68 5.27
C GLN A 101 2.29 8.43 4.00
N LYS A 102 3.56 8.83 3.96
CA LYS A 102 4.15 9.50 2.79
C LYS A 102 4.13 8.62 1.53
N GLU A 103 4.31 7.31 1.67
CA GLU A 103 4.19 6.38 0.54
C GLU A 103 2.77 6.36 -0.03
N ILE A 104 1.75 6.35 0.82
CA ILE A 104 0.34 6.38 0.39
C ILE A 104 0.01 7.72 -0.25
N GLU A 105 0.39 8.84 0.36
CA GLU A 105 0.16 10.17 -0.19
C GLU A 105 0.76 10.30 -1.60
N LYS A 106 2.04 9.93 -1.76
CA LYS A 106 2.68 9.98 -3.07
C LYS A 106 2.10 8.97 -4.07
N ALA A 107 1.62 7.82 -3.61
CA ALA A 107 0.92 6.87 -4.48
C ALA A 107 -0.39 7.47 -4.99
N ILE A 108 -1.14 8.16 -4.13
CA ILE A 108 -2.37 8.87 -4.51
C ILE A 108 -2.04 9.96 -5.54
N GLU A 109 -1.06 10.83 -5.27
CA GLU A 109 -0.67 11.89 -6.20
C GLU A 109 -0.27 11.34 -7.58
N ALA A 110 0.49 10.24 -7.61
CA ALA A 110 0.93 9.62 -8.85
C ALA A 110 -0.22 8.95 -9.62
N VAL A 111 -1.18 8.33 -8.92
CA VAL A 111 -2.38 7.77 -9.55
C VAL A 111 -3.31 8.88 -10.04
N GLU A 112 -3.39 10.02 -9.33
CA GLU A 112 -4.16 11.18 -9.77
C GLU A 112 -3.55 11.83 -11.03
N ALA A 113 -2.22 11.85 -11.14
CA ALA A 113 -1.49 12.41 -12.29
C ALA A 113 -1.40 11.48 -13.52
N ALA A 114 -1.64 10.18 -13.37
CA ALA A 114 -1.69 9.18 -14.45
C ALA A 114 -3.06 9.12 -15.14
#